data_AF-A0A4Q4Z821-F1
#
_entry.id   AF-A0A4Q4Z821-F1
#
_cell.length_a   1.000
_cell.length_b   1.000
_cell.length_c   1.000
_cell.angle_alpha   90.00
_cell.angle_beta   90.00
_cell.angle_gamma   90.00
#
_symmetry.space_group_name_H-M   'P 1'
#
loop_
_entity.id
_entity.type
_entity.pdbx_description
1 polymer ?
#
loop_
_entity_poly.entity_id
_entity_poly.type
_entity_poly.pdbx_seq_one_letter_code
_entity_poly.pdbx_strand_id
1 'polypeptide(L)'
;MRTLIVTEFVSLDGVVDSPGGGDHPHAGWTFKDVAFDEAAYELKGREQLEAAAMLLGRVSYDEFAPVWPTMEEFKEYNEMPKYVVSTTLDEDAVANGPWQHCHVLRSLDDVAALKQGDGGPIIVHGSATLAQGLAKAGLVDRYHLLVFPVTLGSGKRLWADDADKTKLALVEHASYANGIQMAVYDVAR
;
A
#
# COMPACT_ATOMS: atom_id res chain seq x y z
N MET A 1 14.80 14.27 -0.83
CA MET A 1 13.73 13.60 -0.05
C MET A 1 12.96 12.70 -0.99
N ARG A 2 12.90 11.42 -0.68
CA ARG A 2 12.19 10.39 -1.45
C ARG A 2 10.68 10.59 -1.30
N THR A 3 9.93 10.30 -2.36
CA THR A 3 8.46 10.33 -2.33
C THR A 3 7.94 9.08 -1.61
N LEU A 4 7.03 9.24 -0.65
CA LEU A 4 6.31 8.13 -0.03
C LEU A 4 4.90 8.03 -0.63
N ILE A 5 4.64 6.90 -1.28
CA ILE A 5 3.40 6.61 -2.02
C ILE A 5 2.62 5.54 -1.25
N VAL A 6 1.38 5.81 -0.88
CA VAL A 6 0.45 4.79 -0.37
C VAL A 6 -0.41 4.30 -1.52
N THR A 7 -0.45 2.99 -1.74
CA THR A 7 -1.30 2.40 -2.78
C THR A 7 -2.30 1.42 -2.20
N GLU A 8 -3.58 1.57 -2.58
CA GLU A 8 -4.67 0.77 -2.01
C GLU A 8 -5.75 0.43 -3.03
N PHE A 9 -6.32 -0.76 -2.87
CA PHE A 9 -7.68 -1.04 -3.30
C PHE A 9 -8.62 -0.55 -2.20
N VAL A 10 -9.55 0.34 -2.52
CA VAL A 10 -10.42 0.97 -1.52
C VAL A 10 -11.88 0.90 -1.94
N SER A 11 -12.77 0.55 -1.00
CA SER A 11 -14.21 0.62 -1.22
C SER A 11 -14.67 2.08 -1.33
N LEU A 12 -15.87 2.32 -1.83
CA LEU A 12 -16.46 3.66 -1.93
C LEU A 12 -16.58 4.35 -0.55
N ASP A 13 -16.82 3.56 0.51
CA ASP A 13 -16.88 4.06 1.88
C ASP A 13 -15.51 4.10 2.57
N GLY A 14 -14.39 3.84 1.88
CA GLY A 14 -13.03 4.05 2.40
C GLY A 14 -12.40 2.86 3.12
N VAL A 15 -12.96 1.65 3.00
CA VAL A 15 -12.45 0.41 3.60
C VAL A 15 -11.43 -0.24 2.67
N VAL A 16 -10.31 -0.71 3.24
CA VAL A 16 -9.21 -1.38 2.53
C VAL A 16 -8.93 -2.79 3.09
N ASP A 17 -9.81 -3.29 3.96
CA ASP A 17 -9.61 -4.56 4.67
C ASP A 17 -9.85 -5.77 3.76
N SER A 18 -8.94 -6.75 3.82
CA SER A 18 -9.04 -8.04 3.14
C SER A 18 -9.49 -7.99 1.65
N PRO A 19 -8.90 -7.12 0.79
CA PRO A 19 -9.33 -6.98 -0.60
C PRO A 19 -9.07 -8.25 -1.41
N GLY A 20 -7.99 -8.96 -1.08
CA GLY A 20 -7.53 -10.22 -1.68
C GLY A 20 -8.12 -11.49 -1.04
N GLY A 21 -8.74 -11.37 0.14
CA GLY A 21 -9.03 -12.49 1.03
C GLY A 21 -8.64 -12.16 2.49
N GLY A 22 -8.99 -13.04 3.42
CA GLY A 22 -8.73 -12.85 4.86
C GLY A 22 -10.00 -12.98 5.71
N ASP A 23 -9.98 -12.40 6.91
CA ASP A 23 -10.99 -12.62 7.95
C ASP A 23 -12.21 -11.69 7.87
N HIS A 24 -12.17 -10.67 7.01
CA HIS A 24 -13.32 -9.76 6.84
C HIS A 24 -14.57 -10.52 6.34
N PRO A 25 -15.80 -10.22 6.81
CA PRO A 25 -17.02 -10.90 6.35
C PRO A 25 -17.25 -10.83 4.83
N HIS A 26 -16.74 -9.77 4.21
CA HIS A 26 -16.79 -9.55 2.76
C HIS A 26 -15.40 -9.69 2.11
N ALA A 27 -14.49 -10.47 2.69
CA ALA A 27 -13.13 -10.64 2.16
C ALA A 27 -13.13 -11.12 0.70
N GLY A 28 -12.20 -10.59 -0.09
CA GLY A 28 -12.11 -10.87 -1.52
C GLY A 28 -13.08 -10.05 -2.39
N TRP A 29 -13.63 -8.97 -1.83
CA TRP A 29 -14.60 -8.09 -2.50
C TRP A 29 -14.08 -7.47 -3.81
N THR A 30 -12.76 -7.42 -4.03
CA THR A 30 -12.19 -6.89 -5.28
C THR A 30 -12.35 -7.80 -6.49
N PHE A 31 -12.54 -9.11 -6.30
CA PHE A 31 -12.64 -10.08 -7.39
C PHE A 31 -13.91 -10.94 -7.34
N LYS A 32 -14.62 -10.99 -6.20
CA LYS A 32 -15.91 -11.69 -6.09
C LYS A 32 -17.07 -10.86 -6.62
N ASP A 33 -17.06 -9.56 -6.34
CA ASP A 33 -18.22 -8.68 -6.55
C ASP A 33 -18.02 -7.72 -7.73
N VAL A 34 -16.78 -7.58 -8.21
CA VAL A 34 -16.42 -6.68 -9.31
C VAL A 34 -15.74 -7.47 -10.41
N ALA A 35 -16.25 -7.34 -11.63
CA ALA A 35 -15.68 -8.01 -12.80
C ALA A 35 -14.27 -7.47 -13.09
N PHE A 36 -13.35 -8.38 -13.42
CA PHE A 36 -11.99 -8.01 -13.80
C PHE A 36 -11.98 -7.17 -15.07
N ASP A 37 -11.19 -6.08 -15.05
CA ASP A 37 -10.90 -5.22 -16.19
C ASP A 37 -9.41 -4.92 -16.16
N GLU A 38 -8.66 -5.43 -17.14
CA GLU A 38 -7.21 -5.29 -17.20
C GLU A 38 -6.76 -3.81 -17.19
N ALA A 39 -7.53 -2.93 -17.85
CA ALA A 39 -7.21 -1.50 -17.89
C ALA A 39 -7.29 -0.86 -16.50
N ALA A 40 -8.17 -1.36 -15.63
CA ALA A 40 -8.30 -0.87 -14.26
C ALA A 40 -7.10 -1.21 -13.37
N TYR A 41 -6.33 -2.23 -13.73
CA TYR A 41 -5.16 -2.70 -12.97
C TYR A 41 -3.82 -2.25 -13.57
N GLU A 42 -3.82 -1.53 -14.69
CA GLU A 42 -2.60 -1.00 -15.34
C GLU A 42 -1.72 -0.21 -14.38
N LEU A 43 -2.33 0.58 -13.48
CA LEU A 43 -1.62 1.34 -12.44
C LEU A 43 -0.73 0.44 -11.58
N LYS A 44 -1.13 -0.81 -11.30
CA LYS A 44 -0.34 -1.77 -10.50
C LYS A 44 0.95 -2.19 -11.19
N GLY A 45 0.96 -2.23 -12.52
CA GLY A 45 2.17 -2.38 -13.31
C GLY A 45 3.08 -1.16 -13.22
N ARG A 46 2.53 0.05 -13.36
CA ARG A 46 3.32 1.30 -13.26
C ARG A 46 3.95 1.50 -11.90
N GLU A 47 3.23 1.16 -10.83
CA GLU A 47 3.71 1.27 -9.46
C GLU A 47 5.02 0.49 -9.23
N GLN A 48 5.17 -0.67 -9.86
CA GLN A 48 6.40 -1.48 -9.78
C GLN A 48 7.61 -0.81 -10.42
N LEU A 49 7.38 -0.08 -11.51
CA LEU A 49 8.42 0.62 -12.25
C LEU A 49 8.76 1.97 -11.61
N GLU A 50 7.79 2.60 -10.93
CA GLU A 50 8.00 3.86 -10.20
C GLU A 50 8.70 3.64 -8.85
N ALA A 51 8.37 2.55 -8.16
CA ALA A 51 8.93 2.25 -6.85
C ALA A 51 10.42 1.87 -6.93
N ALA A 52 11.21 2.41 -5.99
CA ALA A 52 12.59 1.99 -5.76
C ALA A 52 12.76 1.22 -4.43
N ALA A 53 11.73 1.19 -3.59
CA ALA A 53 11.67 0.39 -2.37
C ALA A 53 10.23 0.16 -1.95
N MET A 54 9.99 -0.92 -1.21
CA MET A 54 8.71 -1.19 -0.56
C MET A 54 8.77 -0.90 0.93
N LEU A 55 7.65 -0.49 1.50
CA LEU A 55 7.45 -0.32 2.93
C LEU A 55 6.19 -1.06 3.35
N LEU A 56 6.29 -1.88 4.40
CA LEU A 56 5.24 -2.78 4.86
C LEU A 56 5.10 -2.69 6.38
N GLY A 57 3.90 -2.87 6.89
CA GLY A 57 3.69 -3.22 8.28
C GLY A 57 3.87 -4.72 8.51
N ARG A 58 4.07 -5.11 9.77
CA ARG A 58 4.21 -6.52 10.21
C ARG A 58 3.21 -7.47 9.55
N VAL A 59 1.91 -7.17 9.63
CA VAL A 59 0.85 -8.07 9.19
C VAL A 59 0.91 -8.30 7.68
N SER A 60 1.06 -7.23 6.89
CA SER A 60 1.19 -7.38 5.44
C SER A 60 2.49 -8.09 5.06
N TYR A 61 3.59 -7.90 5.78
CA TYR A 61 4.79 -8.69 5.57
C TYR A 61 4.54 -10.19 5.78
N ASP A 62 3.91 -10.57 6.90
CA ASP A 62 3.63 -11.97 7.21
C ASP A 62 2.69 -12.63 6.16
N GLU A 63 1.78 -11.85 5.56
CA GLU A 63 0.89 -12.29 4.47
C GLU A 63 1.60 -12.38 3.11
N PHE A 64 2.46 -11.41 2.78
CA PHE A 64 3.04 -11.28 1.44
C PHE A 64 4.33 -12.09 1.27
N ALA A 65 5.18 -12.14 2.30
CA ALA A 65 6.47 -12.82 2.24
C ALA A 65 6.42 -14.30 1.79
N PRO A 66 5.40 -15.12 2.13
CA PRO A 66 5.32 -16.49 1.62
C PRO A 66 4.75 -16.61 0.20
N VAL A 67 4.10 -15.58 -0.35
CA VAL A 67 3.35 -15.64 -1.62
C VAL A 67 3.99 -14.81 -2.72
N TRP A 68 4.27 -13.54 -2.49
CA TRP A 68 4.72 -12.59 -3.51
C TRP A 68 6.04 -12.99 -4.19
N PRO A 69 7.04 -13.57 -3.50
CA PRO A 69 8.25 -14.09 -4.14
C PRO A 69 8.00 -15.15 -5.23
N THR A 70 6.83 -15.80 -5.20
CA THR A 70 6.46 -16.86 -6.15
C THR A 70 5.70 -16.36 -7.36
N MET A 71 5.32 -15.09 -7.39
CA MET A 71 4.50 -14.49 -8.46
C MET A 71 5.42 -13.79 -9.47
N GLU A 72 5.36 -14.22 -10.74
CA GLU A 72 6.17 -13.62 -11.80
C GLU A 72 5.79 -12.16 -12.05
N GLU A 73 4.52 -11.81 -11.79
CA GLU A 73 3.99 -10.46 -11.92
C GLU A 73 4.58 -9.49 -10.90
N PHE A 74 5.22 -9.97 -9.84
CA PHE A 74 5.83 -9.16 -8.78
C PHE A 74 7.36 -9.16 -8.81
N LYS A 75 7.96 -9.51 -9.94
CA LYS A 75 9.43 -9.61 -10.07
C LYS A 75 10.13 -8.32 -9.66
N GLU A 76 9.68 -7.16 -10.12
CA GLU A 76 10.28 -5.87 -9.79
C GLU A 76 10.16 -5.58 -8.29
N TYR A 77 8.99 -5.81 -7.70
CA TYR A 77 8.81 -5.73 -6.24
C TYR A 77 9.74 -6.69 -5.50
N ASN A 78 9.96 -7.89 -6.02
CA ASN A 78 10.80 -8.92 -5.40
C ASN A 78 12.30 -8.56 -5.44
N GLU A 79 12.76 -7.81 -6.42
CA GLU A 79 14.17 -7.39 -6.56
C GLU A 79 14.52 -6.13 -5.72
N MET A 80 13.57 -5.24 -5.44
CA MET A 80 13.85 -4.00 -4.69
C MET A 80 14.00 -4.20 -3.16
N PRO A 81 14.67 -3.30 -2.42
CA PRO A 81 14.69 -3.37 -0.97
C PRO A 81 13.28 -3.20 -0.38
N LYS A 82 12.98 -3.96 0.69
CA LYS A 82 11.75 -3.82 1.47
C LYS A 82 12.07 -3.50 2.92
N TYR A 83 11.27 -2.62 3.48
CA TYR A 83 11.39 -2.19 4.86
C TYR A 83 10.11 -2.58 5.61
N VAL A 84 10.27 -3.32 6.70
CA VAL A 84 9.15 -3.78 7.52
C VAL A 84 9.13 -2.97 8.81
N VAL A 85 8.10 -2.16 8.99
CA VAL A 85 7.92 -1.38 10.22
C VAL A 85 7.36 -2.29 11.30
N SER A 86 8.19 -2.60 12.30
CA SER A 86 7.85 -3.54 13.36
C SER A 86 8.71 -3.36 14.60
N THR A 87 8.06 -3.34 15.76
CA THR A 87 8.73 -3.34 17.07
C THR A 87 9.06 -4.76 17.56
N THR A 88 8.53 -5.80 16.91
CA THR A 88 8.60 -7.19 17.38
C THR A 88 9.25 -8.17 16.41
N LEU A 89 9.42 -7.80 15.13
CA LEU A 89 10.18 -8.64 14.19
C LEU A 89 11.66 -8.58 14.50
N ASP A 90 12.29 -9.73 14.42
CA ASP A 90 13.75 -9.83 14.47
C ASP A 90 14.33 -9.49 13.09
N GLU A 91 15.47 -8.78 13.06
CA GLU A 91 16.16 -8.44 11.80
C GLU A 91 16.65 -9.72 11.09
N ASP A 92 17.20 -10.67 11.84
CA ASP A 92 17.70 -11.92 11.28
C ASP A 92 16.55 -12.77 10.74
N ALA A 93 15.35 -12.67 11.33
CA ALA A 93 14.18 -13.39 10.86
C ALA A 93 13.68 -12.89 9.50
N VAL A 94 13.76 -11.58 9.23
CA VAL A 94 13.39 -11.04 7.91
C VAL A 94 14.52 -11.22 6.89
N ALA A 95 15.78 -11.08 7.31
CA ALA A 95 16.94 -11.21 6.42
C ALA A 95 17.13 -12.65 5.91
N ASN A 96 16.76 -13.65 6.72
CA ASN A 96 16.82 -15.08 6.35
C ASN A 96 15.43 -15.64 5.96
N GLY A 97 14.44 -14.76 5.78
CA GLY A 97 13.08 -15.13 5.42
C GLY A 97 12.92 -15.56 3.95
N PRO A 98 11.70 -15.95 3.55
CA PRO A 98 11.41 -16.34 2.16
C PRO A 98 11.47 -15.17 1.18
N TRP A 99 11.36 -13.92 1.66
CA TRP A 99 11.40 -12.72 0.83
C TRP A 99 12.75 -12.01 0.97
N GLN A 100 13.47 -11.90 -0.14
CA GLN A 100 14.81 -11.30 -0.17
C GLN A 100 14.79 -9.78 0.03
N HIS A 101 15.92 -9.22 0.47
CA HIS A 101 16.14 -7.78 0.63
C HIS A 101 15.22 -7.10 1.66
N CYS A 102 14.85 -7.81 2.73
CA CYS A 102 14.03 -7.28 3.81
C CYS A 102 14.88 -6.72 4.96
N HIS A 103 14.46 -5.57 5.49
CA HIS A 103 15.07 -4.88 6.63
C HIS A 103 13.99 -4.44 7.62
N VAL A 104 14.26 -4.40 8.92
CA VAL A 104 13.31 -3.91 9.92
C VAL A 104 13.56 -2.43 10.23
N LEU A 105 12.48 -1.64 10.18
CA LEU A 105 12.43 -0.30 10.75
C LEU A 105 11.64 -0.36 12.06
N ARG A 106 12.12 0.33 13.10
CA ARG A 106 11.56 0.24 14.46
C ARG A 106 10.50 1.29 14.74
N SER A 107 10.47 2.35 13.94
CA SER A 107 9.62 3.52 14.18
C SER A 107 9.29 4.28 12.91
N LEU A 108 8.33 5.21 13.01
CA LEU A 108 8.06 6.18 11.94
C LEU A 108 9.20 7.20 11.78
N ASP A 109 10.01 7.42 12.82
CA ASP A 109 11.22 8.26 12.73
C ASP A 109 12.27 7.60 11.82
N ASP A 110 12.40 6.28 11.89
CA ASP A 110 13.27 5.53 10.95
C ASP A 110 12.75 5.64 9.51
N VAL A 111 11.43 5.63 9.31
CA VAL A 111 10.82 5.87 7.99
C VAL A 111 11.10 7.30 7.52
N ALA A 112 10.99 8.28 8.40
CA ALA A 112 11.31 9.67 8.10
C ALA A 112 12.80 9.83 7.71
N ALA A 113 13.71 9.17 8.44
CA ALA A 113 15.13 9.14 8.12
C ALA A 113 15.40 8.46 6.77
N LEU A 114 14.78 7.32 6.50
CA LEU A 114 14.86 6.63 5.19
C LEU A 114 14.41 7.56 4.05
N LYS A 115 13.33 8.32 4.28
CA LYS A 115 12.80 9.29 3.31
C LYS A 115 13.76 10.45 3.03
N GLN A 116 14.61 10.83 3.99
CA GLN A 116 15.63 11.87 3.78
C GLN A 116 16.87 11.37 3.03
N GLY A 117 17.09 10.05 2.98
CA GLY A 117 18.21 9.45 2.26
C GLY A 117 18.09 9.52 0.73
N ASP A 118 19.10 8.98 0.07
CA ASP A 118 19.13 8.84 -1.38
C ASP A 118 18.23 7.69 -1.86
N GLY A 119 17.84 7.75 -3.14
CA GLY A 119 17.04 6.73 -3.80
C GLY A 119 15.75 7.29 -4.43
N GLY A 120 14.97 6.40 -5.03
CA GLY A 120 13.69 6.73 -5.67
C GLY A 120 12.49 6.61 -4.71
N PRO A 121 11.26 6.66 -5.24
CA PRO A 121 10.02 6.53 -4.48
C PRO A 121 9.97 5.27 -3.59
N ILE A 122 9.27 5.39 -2.46
CA ILE A 122 8.98 4.30 -1.52
C ILE A 122 7.48 4.04 -1.59
N ILE A 123 7.09 2.82 -1.94
CA ILE A 123 5.68 2.44 -2.05
C ILE A 123 5.22 1.62 -0.85
N VAL A 124 4.06 1.96 -0.30
CA VAL A 124 3.41 1.25 0.79
C VAL A 124 2.28 0.41 0.20
N HIS A 125 2.43 -0.92 0.28
CA HIS A 125 1.40 -1.87 -0.11
C HIS A 125 0.64 -2.38 1.10
N GLY A 126 -0.68 -2.24 1.05
CA GLY A 126 -1.54 -2.54 2.18
C GLY A 126 -1.05 -1.86 3.47
N SER A 127 -1.19 -2.59 4.57
CA SER A 127 -0.94 -2.11 5.92
C SER A 127 -1.71 -0.82 6.25
N ALA A 128 -3.04 -0.93 6.29
CA ALA A 128 -3.93 0.17 6.70
C ALA A 128 -3.44 0.91 7.97
N THR A 129 -3.03 0.18 9.00
CA THR A 129 -2.49 0.77 10.24
C THR A 129 -1.20 1.58 10.00
N LEU A 130 -0.30 1.08 9.15
CA LEU A 130 0.92 1.80 8.80
C LEU A 130 0.61 3.03 7.95
N ALA A 131 -0.24 2.90 6.92
CA ALA A 131 -0.69 4.02 6.09
C ALA A 131 -1.32 5.14 6.93
N GLN A 132 -2.19 4.80 7.88
CA GLN A 132 -2.77 5.75 8.84
C GLN A 132 -1.70 6.43 9.70
N GLY A 133 -0.75 5.67 10.25
CA GLY A 133 0.36 6.20 11.04
C GLY A 133 1.23 7.17 10.25
N LEU A 134 1.57 6.82 9.01
CA LEU A 134 2.35 7.65 8.08
C LEU A 134 1.60 8.94 7.72
N ALA A 135 0.30 8.84 7.45
CA ALA A 135 -0.54 9.99 7.15
C ALA A 135 -0.61 10.94 8.36
N LYS A 136 -0.83 10.41 9.57
CA LYS A 136 -0.85 11.18 10.82
C LYS A 136 0.49 11.85 11.13
N ALA A 137 1.61 11.21 10.76
CA ALA A 137 2.96 11.78 10.86
C ALA A 137 3.29 12.76 9.72
N GLY A 138 2.39 13.00 8.77
CA GLY A 138 2.61 13.89 7.63
C GLY A 138 3.63 13.36 6.61
N LEU A 139 3.93 12.06 6.65
CA LEU A 139 4.97 11.43 5.84
C LEU A 139 4.51 11.03 4.44
N VAL A 140 3.20 10.82 4.23
CA VAL A 140 2.66 10.48 2.91
C VAL A 140 2.76 11.68 1.97
N ASP A 141 3.25 11.46 0.76
CA ASP A 141 3.31 12.48 -0.30
C ASP A 141 2.27 12.23 -1.40
N ARG A 142 1.94 10.96 -1.66
CA ARG A 142 1.05 10.58 -2.76
C ARG A 142 0.19 9.38 -2.39
N TYR A 143 -1.03 9.35 -2.92
CA TYR A 143 -1.94 8.22 -2.86
C TYR A 143 -2.25 7.70 -4.26
N HIS A 144 -2.13 6.40 -4.45
CA HIS A 144 -2.56 5.66 -5.64
C HIS A 144 -3.78 4.83 -5.27
N LEU A 145 -4.96 5.25 -5.71
CA LEU A 145 -6.22 4.64 -5.28
C LEU A 145 -6.93 4.01 -6.45
N LEU A 146 -7.28 2.74 -6.31
CA LEU A 146 -8.33 2.12 -7.12
C LEU A 146 -9.57 1.99 -6.25
N VAL A 147 -10.54 2.86 -6.50
CA VAL A 147 -11.82 2.92 -5.79
C VAL A 147 -12.79 1.96 -6.45
N PHE A 148 -13.22 0.93 -5.73
CA PHE A 148 -14.18 -0.05 -6.21
C PHE A 148 -15.61 0.40 -5.90
N PRO A 149 -16.58 0.07 -6.78
CA PRO A 149 -17.97 0.48 -6.67
C PRO A 149 -18.76 -0.35 -5.64
N VAL A 150 -18.20 -0.55 -4.45
CA VAL A 150 -18.81 -1.31 -3.35
C VAL A 150 -18.68 -0.52 -2.03
N THR A 151 -19.64 -0.70 -1.13
CA THR A 151 -19.53 -0.24 0.27
C THR A 151 -19.49 -1.44 1.20
N LEU A 152 -18.55 -1.47 2.14
CA LEU A 152 -18.37 -2.61 3.04
C LEU A 152 -18.95 -2.37 4.44
N GLY A 153 -19.13 -1.12 4.84
CA GLY A 153 -19.74 -0.71 6.11
C GLY A 153 -18.83 -0.86 7.33
N SER A 154 -17.99 -1.88 7.36
CA SER A 154 -17.02 -2.16 8.44
C SER A 154 -15.67 -2.64 7.89
N GLY A 155 -14.70 -2.83 8.77
CA GLY A 155 -13.32 -3.19 8.43
C GLY A 155 -12.34 -2.03 8.59
N LYS A 156 -11.05 -2.32 8.41
CA LYS A 156 -9.98 -1.33 8.41
C LYS A 156 -10.16 -0.31 7.28
N ARG A 157 -10.08 0.96 7.63
CA ARG A 157 -10.20 2.10 6.70
C ARG A 157 -8.84 2.65 6.30
N LEU A 158 -8.73 3.25 5.13
CA LEU A 158 -7.49 3.92 4.71
C LEU A 158 -7.14 5.10 5.63
N TRP A 159 -8.13 5.94 5.91
CA TRP A 159 -7.99 7.05 6.85
C TRP A 159 -8.59 6.67 8.19
N ALA A 160 -7.91 7.06 9.27
CA ALA A 160 -8.41 6.85 10.62
C ALA A 160 -9.55 7.83 10.93
N ASP A 161 -10.47 7.45 11.81
CA ASP A 161 -11.60 8.30 12.21
C ASP A 161 -11.13 9.57 12.94
N ASP A 162 -9.93 9.56 13.53
CA ASP A 162 -9.28 10.69 14.19
C ASP A 162 -8.28 11.45 13.29
N ALA A 163 -8.29 11.20 11.98
CA ALA A 163 -7.38 11.86 11.04
C ALA A 163 -7.64 13.38 10.97
N ASP A 164 -6.55 14.16 10.94
CA ASP A 164 -6.64 15.61 10.71
C ASP A 164 -6.81 15.92 9.21
N LYS A 165 -7.28 17.13 8.91
CA LYS A 165 -7.52 17.61 7.56
C LYS A 165 -6.22 17.65 6.76
N THR A 166 -6.15 16.80 5.74
CA THR A 166 -5.09 16.82 4.72
C THR A 166 -5.66 17.35 3.41
N LYS A 167 -5.01 18.34 2.80
CA LYS A 167 -5.39 18.82 1.46
C LYS A 167 -4.74 17.93 0.41
N LEU A 168 -5.54 17.45 -0.54
CA LEU A 168 -5.08 16.64 -1.66
C LEU A 168 -5.28 17.40 -2.98
N ALA A 169 -4.39 17.16 -3.93
CA ALA A 169 -4.50 17.60 -5.31
C ALA A 169 -4.63 16.37 -6.20
N LEU A 170 -5.72 16.27 -6.97
CA LEU A 170 -5.86 15.22 -7.97
C LEU A 170 -4.89 15.48 -9.11
N VAL A 171 -4.03 14.52 -9.42
CA VAL A 171 -3.01 14.65 -10.49
C VAL A 171 -3.23 13.70 -11.66
N GLU A 172 -3.91 12.57 -11.42
CA GLU A 172 -4.29 11.61 -12.46
C GLU A 172 -5.63 10.97 -12.07
N HIS A 173 -6.49 10.68 -13.05
CA HIS A 173 -7.70 9.91 -12.80
C HIS A 173 -8.16 9.14 -14.05
N ALA A 174 -8.89 8.05 -13.83
CA ALA A 174 -9.60 7.32 -14.88
C ALA A 174 -10.86 6.64 -14.32
N SER A 175 -11.80 6.35 -15.22
CA SER A 175 -13.03 5.60 -14.93
C SER A 175 -13.10 4.40 -15.87
N TYR A 176 -13.40 3.22 -15.34
CA TYR A 176 -13.41 1.97 -16.11
C TYR A 176 -14.82 1.40 -16.26
N ALA A 177 -15.00 0.49 -17.22
CA ALA A 177 -16.31 -0.06 -17.57
C ALA A 177 -16.92 -0.92 -16.44
N ASN A 178 -16.07 -1.53 -15.61
CA ASN A 178 -16.48 -2.27 -14.41
C ASN A 178 -16.80 -1.37 -13.21
N GLY A 179 -16.75 -0.04 -13.38
CA GLY A 179 -17.09 0.95 -12.35
C GLY A 179 -15.93 1.34 -11.44
N ILE A 180 -14.77 0.67 -11.52
CA ILE A 180 -13.57 1.09 -10.78
C ILE A 180 -13.19 2.51 -11.20
N GLN A 181 -12.78 3.32 -10.23
CA GLN A 181 -12.20 4.64 -10.46
C GLN A 181 -10.73 4.62 -10.03
N MET A 182 -9.83 4.98 -10.91
CA MET A 182 -8.44 5.26 -10.55
C MET A 182 -8.30 6.73 -10.20
N ALA A 183 -7.60 7.02 -9.11
CA ALA A 183 -7.22 8.37 -8.75
C ALA A 183 -5.83 8.39 -8.11
N VAL A 184 -4.98 9.26 -8.64
CA VAL A 184 -3.69 9.60 -8.04
C VAL A 184 -3.81 10.99 -7.44
N TYR A 185 -3.48 11.10 -6.15
CA TYR A 185 -3.50 12.35 -5.41
C TYR A 185 -2.12 12.67 -4.84
N ASP A 186 -1.69 13.93 -4.99
CA ASP A 186 -0.56 14.48 -4.23
C ASP A 186 -1.06 15.17 -2.97
N VAL A 187 -0.33 15.03 -1.87
CA VAL A 187 -0.55 15.77 -0.62
C VAL A 187 -0.08 17.21 -0.83
N ALA A 188 -1.00 18.16 -0.79
CA ALA A 188 -0.71 19.58 -0.93
C ALA A 188 -0.32 20.18 0.42
N ARG A 189 0.97 20.52 0.57
CA ARG A 189 1.54 21.16 1.76
C ARG A 189 1.68 22.67 1.57
#